data_AF-M6FNN9-F1
#
_entry.id   AF-M6FNN9-F1
#
_cell.length_a   1.000
_cell.length_b   1.000
_cell.length_c   1.000
_cell.angle_alpha   90.00
_cell.angle_beta   90.00
_cell.angle_gamma   90.00
#
_symmetry.space_group_name_H-M   'P 1'
#
loop_
_entity.id
_entity.type
_entity.pdbx_description
1 polymer ?
#
loop_
_entity_poly.entity_id
_entity_poly.type
_entity_poly.pdbx_seq_one_letter_code
_entity_poly.pdbx_strand_id
1 'polypeptide(L)'
;MKEKILILLCLCILNILCKPHKTEENQQASGKFSSYTNAKIRIQTFDVNSGEYGYDVYVDGSRFVHQPHIPGRHGTEGFQNQKQAERVATLVSEKIRKGLIPPTITREEVENAISHSRN
;
A
#
# COMPACT_ATOMS: atom_id res chain seq x y z
N MET A 1 38.09 34.04 -28.89
CA MET A 1 36.66 33.75 -28.61
C MET A 1 36.33 32.26 -28.56
N LYS A 2 37.14 31.37 -29.18
CA LYS A 2 36.85 29.94 -29.32
C LYS A 2 37.24 29.12 -28.06
N GLU A 3 38.23 29.59 -27.31
CA GLU A 3 38.75 28.89 -26.13
C GLU A 3 38.00 29.23 -24.84
N LYS A 4 37.33 30.38 -24.79
CA LYS A 4 36.44 30.75 -23.67
C LYS A 4 35.08 30.03 -23.74
N ILE A 5 34.71 29.53 -24.92
CA ILE A 5 33.48 28.73 -25.12
C ILE A 5 33.63 27.32 -24.55
N LEU A 6 34.85 26.76 -24.55
CA LEU A 6 35.13 25.44 -23.99
C LEU A 6 35.12 25.44 -22.45
N ILE A 7 35.44 26.57 -21.81
CA ILE A 7 35.36 26.74 -20.35
C ILE A 7 33.91 26.98 -19.88
N LEU A 8 33.05 27.53 -20.73
CA LEU A 8 31.63 27.78 -20.41
C LEU A 8 30.77 26.51 -20.48
N LEU A 9 31.19 25.48 -21.22
CA LEU A 9 30.53 24.17 -21.27
C LEU A 9 30.89 23.24 -20.10
N CYS A 10 31.93 23.55 -19.33
CA CYS A 10 32.42 22.70 -18.23
C CYS A 10 31.90 23.10 -16.83
N LEU A 11 31.17 24.20 -16.70
CA LEU A 11 30.55 24.66 -15.45
C LEU A 11 29.07 24.24 -15.29
N CYS A 12 28.49 23.55 -16.26
CA CYS A 12 27.08 23.13 -16.24
C CYS A 12 26.83 21.75 -15.60
N ILE A 13 27.86 21.04 -15.11
CA ILE A 13 27.72 19.63 -14.67
C ILE A 13 27.97 19.44 -13.16
N LEU A 14 28.15 20.50 -12.38
CA LEU A 14 28.49 20.40 -10.93
C LEU A 14 27.37 20.77 -9.95
N ASN A 15 26.12 20.85 -10.41
CA ASN A 15 24.96 20.97 -9.51
C ASN A 15 24.07 19.72 -9.60
N ILE A 16 24.60 18.56 -9.19
CA ILE A 16 23.75 17.48 -8.71
C ILE A 16 23.26 17.90 -7.33
N LEU A 17 22.13 18.61 -7.40
CA LEU A 17 21.21 18.93 -6.34
C LEU A 17 20.89 17.65 -5.55
N CYS A 18 21.61 17.44 -4.45
CA CYS A 18 21.12 16.63 -3.34
C CYS A 18 19.89 17.39 -2.80
N LYS A 19 18.70 17.06 -3.31
CA LYS A 19 17.47 17.50 -2.64
C LYS A 19 17.47 16.81 -1.28
N PRO A 20 17.46 17.54 -0.14
CA PRO A 20 17.04 16.91 1.10
C PRO A 20 15.64 16.34 0.86
N HIS A 21 15.46 15.04 1.08
CA HIS A 21 14.14 14.43 1.11
C HIS A 21 13.40 15.04 2.31
N LYS A 22 12.67 16.12 2.05
CA LYS A 22 11.63 16.57 2.94
C LYS A 22 10.61 15.45 2.97
N THR A 23 10.52 14.79 4.12
CA THR A 23 9.32 14.06 4.50
C THR A 23 8.20 15.10 4.57
N GLU A 24 7.46 15.23 3.49
CA GLU A 24 6.23 15.99 3.45
C GLU A 24 5.10 15.03 3.81
N GLU A 25 4.73 14.99 5.08
CA GLU A 25 3.35 14.70 5.46
C GLU A 25 2.50 15.82 4.84
N ASN A 26 1.85 15.53 3.72
CA ASN A 26 0.87 16.44 3.14
C ASN A 26 -0.46 15.73 2.93
N GLN A 27 -1.42 16.12 3.77
CA GLN A 27 -2.84 15.85 3.62
C GLN A 27 -3.34 16.52 2.32
N GLN A 28 -3.41 15.77 1.22
CA GLN A 28 -4.19 16.14 0.04
C GLN A 28 -5.40 15.21 -0.08
N ALA A 29 -6.38 15.44 0.79
CA ALA A 29 -7.73 14.95 0.65
C ALA A 29 -8.57 15.95 -0.16
N SER A 30 -8.38 16.00 -1.48
CA SER A 30 -9.41 16.45 -2.43
C SER A 30 -8.99 16.08 -3.86
N GLY A 31 -9.70 15.13 -4.48
CA GLY A 31 -9.54 14.83 -5.91
C GLY A 31 -9.75 13.38 -6.38
N LYS A 32 -10.06 12.41 -5.51
CA LYS A 32 -10.29 11.00 -5.93
C LYS A 32 -11.34 10.23 -5.12
N PHE A 33 -12.25 10.93 -4.45
CA PHE A 33 -13.22 10.32 -3.53
C PHE A 33 -14.29 9.46 -4.25
N SER A 34 -14.47 9.57 -5.57
CA SER A 34 -15.57 8.93 -6.29
C SER A 34 -15.20 7.72 -7.15
N SER A 35 -13.92 7.46 -7.46
CA SER A 35 -13.61 6.41 -8.45
C SER A 35 -13.88 5.00 -7.92
N TYR A 36 -13.78 4.78 -6.61
CA TYR A 36 -13.87 3.45 -6.03
C TYR A 36 -15.21 3.12 -5.36
N THR A 37 -16.13 4.09 -5.27
CA THR A 37 -17.44 3.90 -4.63
C THR A 37 -18.24 2.78 -5.33
N ASN A 38 -18.19 2.75 -6.66
CA ASN A 38 -18.85 1.75 -7.50
C ASN A 38 -17.89 0.69 -8.07
N ALA A 39 -16.62 0.68 -7.64
CA ALA A 39 -15.65 -0.27 -8.16
C ALA A 39 -16.00 -1.70 -7.72
N LYS A 40 -15.79 -2.65 -8.64
CA LYS A 40 -15.96 -4.07 -8.34
C LYS A 40 -14.75 -4.56 -7.56
N ILE A 41 -14.91 -4.67 -6.24
CA ILE A 41 -13.88 -5.18 -5.35
C ILE A 41 -14.09 -6.67 -5.09
N ARG A 42 -13.03 -7.47 -5.31
CA ARG A 42 -13.01 -8.91 -5.04
C ARG A 42 -11.83 -9.25 -4.14
N ILE A 43 -12.08 -10.05 -3.11
CA ILE A 43 -11.07 -10.58 -2.21
C ILE A 43 -10.75 -12.00 -2.63
N GLN A 44 -9.48 -12.38 -2.54
CA GLN A 44 -9.04 -13.76 -2.71
C GLN A 44 -7.94 -14.08 -1.70
N THR A 45 -8.16 -15.07 -0.86
CA THR A 45 -7.14 -15.60 0.05
C THR A 45 -6.31 -16.66 -0.64
N PHE A 46 -5.08 -16.86 -0.17
CA PHE A 46 -4.16 -17.89 -0.67
C PHE A 46 -3.27 -18.43 0.44
N ASP A 47 -2.77 -19.65 0.30
CA ASP A 47 -1.74 -20.22 1.17
C ASP A 47 -0.38 -19.56 0.87
N VAL A 48 0.30 -19.11 1.90
CA VAL A 48 1.65 -18.51 1.82
C VAL A 48 2.68 -19.60 2.05
N ASN A 49 2.53 -20.32 3.16
CA ASN A 49 3.30 -21.49 3.58
C ASN A 49 2.34 -22.51 4.19
N SER A 50 2.80 -23.73 4.46
CA SER A 50 1.96 -24.78 5.08
C SER A 50 1.29 -24.31 6.39
N GLY A 51 0.02 -23.92 6.31
CA GLY A 51 -0.79 -23.46 7.44
C GLY A 51 -0.87 -21.94 7.64
N GLU A 52 -0.22 -21.15 6.79
CA GLU A 52 -0.26 -19.69 6.81
C GLU A 52 -0.98 -19.13 5.59
N TYR A 53 -1.78 -18.08 5.78
CA TYR A 53 -2.60 -17.50 4.73
C TYR A 53 -2.25 -16.04 4.47
N GLY A 54 -2.43 -15.62 3.22
CA GLY A 54 -2.37 -14.23 2.77
C GLY A 54 -3.64 -13.87 2.00
N TYR A 55 -3.70 -12.64 1.50
CA TYR A 55 -4.81 -12.20 0.66
C TYR A 55 -4.39 -11.26 -0.46
N ASP A 56 -5.16 -11.31 -1.54
CA ASP A 56 -5.19 -10.35 -2.63
C ASP A 56 -6.50 -9.55 -2.57
N VAL A 57 -6.42 -8.25 -2.87
CA VAL A 57 -7.60 -7.43 -3.18
C VAL A 57 -7.52 -6.98 -4.63
N TYR A 58 -8.56 -7.30 -5.40
CA TYR A 58 -8.71 -6.89 -6.79
C TYR A 58 -9.72 -5.76 -6.89
N VAL A 59 -9.40 -4.72 -7.65
CA VAL A 59 -10.27 -3.58 -7.97
C VAL A 59 -10.45 -3.57 -9.48
N ASP A 60 -11.70 -3.69 -9.95
CA ASP A 60 -12.05 -3.75 -11.38
C ASP A 60 -11.22 -4.78 -12.16
N GLY A 61 -11.01 -5.94 -11.53
CA GLY A 61 -10.26 -7.06 -12.11
C GLY A 61 -8.74 -6.97 -11.98
N SER A 62 -8.19 -5.82 -11.60
CA SER A 62 -6.74 -5.63 -11.41
C SER A 62 -6.33 -5.89 -9.96
N ARG A 63 -5.23 -6.63 -9.73
CA ARG A 63 -4.71 -6.86 -8.37
C ARG A 63 -4.17 -5.54 -7.81
N PHE A 64 -4.84 -5.03 -6.79
CA PHE A 64 -4.55 -3.75 -6.16
C PHE A 64 -3.72 -3.90 -4.88
N VAL A 65 -3.99 -4.95 -4.09
CA VAL A 65 -3.20 -5.32 -2.91
C VAL A 65 -2.78 -6.77 -3.02
N HIS A 66 -1.51 -7.04 -2.67
CA HIS A 66 -0.96 -8.37 -2.46
C HIS A 66 -0.32 -8.40 -1.08
N GLN A 67 -0.93 -9.11 -0.13
CA GLN A 67 -0.51 -9.11 1.26
C GLN A 67 -0.32 -10.54 1.78
N PRO A 68 0.90 -11.10 1.66
CA PRO A 68 1.21 -12.44 2.16
C PRO A 68 1.36 -12.50 3.68
N HIS A 69 1.69 -11.39 4.35
CA HIS A 69 1.99 -11.36 5.78
C HIS A 69 1.04 -10.46 6.56
N ILE A 70 0.93 -10.64 7.88
CA ILE A 70 0.05 -9.83 8.72
C ILE A 70 0.54 -8.37 8.76
N PRO A 71 -0.26 -7.39 8.28
CA PRO A 71 0.11 -5.98 8.29
C PRO A 71 0.19 -5.44 9.72
N GLY A 72 1.15 -4.55 9.99
CA GLY A 72 1.31 -3.92 11.29
C GLY A 72 1.88 -4.83 12.40
N ARG A 73 2.27 -6.07 12.07
CA ARG A 73 3.07 -6.95 12.94
C ARG A 73 4.50 -7.01 12.41
N HIS A 74 5.46 -7.25 13.31
CA HIS A 74 6.84 -7.51 12.92
C HIS A 74 6.97 -8.94 12.40
N GLY A 75 7.92 -9.18 11.49
CA GLY A 75 8.17 -10.50 10.91
C GLY A 75 7.45 -10.73 9.58
N THR A 76 7.44 -11.99 9.14
CA THR A 76 6.86 -12.45 7.86
C THR A 76 5.80 -13.53 8.08
N GLU A 77 5.18 -13.55 9.25
CA GLU A 77 4.11 -14.49 9.56
C GLU A 77 2.86 -14.17 8.74
N GLY A 78 2.27 -15.21 8.15
CA GLY A 78 0.94 -15.12 7.56
C GLY A 78 -0.17 -15.23 8.60
N PHE A 79 -1.41 -15.14 8.14
CA PHE A 79 -2.59 -15.37 8.98
C PHE A 79 -2.72 -16.86 9.33
N GLN A 80 -3.17 -17.16 10.55
CA GLN A 80 -3.28 -18.56 11.02
C GLN A 80 -4.37 -19.37 10.31
N ASN A 81 -5.34 -18.69 9.67
CA ASN A 81 -6.37 -19.31 8.87
C ASN A 81 -6.94 -18.33 7.84
N GLN A 82 -7.62 -18.88 6.84
CA GLN A 82 -8.22 -18.14 5.74
C GLN A 82 -9.20 -17.04 6.21
N LYS A 83 -10.02 -17.31 7.24
CA LYS A 83 -11.04 -16.38 7.75
C LYS A 83 -10.42 -15.13 8.37
N GLN A 84 -9.26 -15.25 9.02
CA GLN A 84 -8.51 -14.10 9.52
C GLN A 84 -8.01 -13.22 8.36
N ALA A 85 -7.41 -13.82 7.33
CA ALA A 85 -6.93 -13.09 6.15
C ALA A 85 -8.08 -12.37 5.43
N GLU A 86 -9.22 -13.06 5.24
CA GLU A 86 -10.41 -12.50 4.59
C GLU A 86 -10.99 -11.30 5.35
N ARG A 87 -11.04 -11.33 6.68
CA ARG A 87 -11.55 -10.20 7.48
C ARG A 87 -10.68 -8.96 7.37
N VAL A 88 -9.36 -9.13 7.41
CA VAL A 88 -8.44 -8.00 7.21
C VAL A 88 -8.51 -7.49 5.76
N ALA A 89 -8.64 -8.37 4.77
CA ALA A 89 -8.87 -7.99 3.39
C ALA A 89 -10.19 -7.21 3.20
N THR A 90 -11.23 -7.56 3.98
CA THR A 90 -12.52 -6.86 3.99
C THR A 90 -12.36 -5.44 4.50
N LEU A 91 -11.67 -5.25 5.63
CA LEU A 91 -11.34 -3.93 6.16
C LEU A 91 -10.58 -3.07 5.12
N VAL A 92 -9.57 -3.65 4.46
CA VAL A 92 -8.80 -2.97 3.40
C VAL A 92 -9.70 -2.59 2.22
N SER A 93 -10.58 -3.49 1.80
CA SER A 93 -11.55 -3.28 0.72
C SER A 93 -12.52 -2.12 1.03
N GLU A 94 -12.96 -2.01 2.28
CA GLU A 94 -13.79 -0.89 2.73
C GLU A 94 -13.04 0.44 2.69
N LYS A 95 -11.77 0.47 3.10
CA LYS A 95 -10.93 1.68 3.02
C LYS A 95 -10.71 2.11 1.57
N ILE A 96 -10.45 1.15 0.67
CA ILE A 96 -10.34 1.41 -0.77
C ILE A 96 -11.66 2.00 -1.31
N ARG A 97 -12.81 1.41 -0.96
CA ARG A 97 -14.13 1.90 -1.40
C ARG A 97 -14.42 3.32 -0.89
N LYS A 98 -13.92 3.68 0.29
CA LYS A 98 -13.97 5.04 0.87
C LYS A 98 -12.94 6.00 0.25
N GLY A 99 -12.14 5.58 -0.73
CA GLY A 99 -11.12 6.40 -1.36
C GLY A 99 -9.88 6.67 -0.49
N LEU A 100 -9.70 5.92 0.59
CA LEU A 100 -8.53 6.03 1.47
C LEU A 100 -7.36 5.27 0.83
N ILE A 101 -6.57 5.98 0.02
CA ILE A 101 -5.43 5.42 -0.73
C ILE A 101 -4.13 6.15 -0.32
N PRO A 102 -3.08 5.44 0.14
CA PRO A 102 -3.04 3.99 0.36
C PRO A 102 -3.97 3.55 1.50
N PRO A 103 -4.48 2.29 1.48
CA PRO A 103 -5.36 1.77 2.51
C PRO A 103 -4.57 1.43 3.78
N THR A 104 -4.20 2.46 4.54
CA THR A 104 -3.47 2.31 5.80
C THR A 104 -4.36 1.64 6.84
N ILE A 105 -3.86 0.59 7.48
CA ILE A 105 -4.53 -0.14 8.57
C ILE A 105 -3.63 -0.15 9.79
N THR A 106 -4.21 0.13 10.96
CA THR A 106 -3.47 0.11 12.22
C THR A 106 -3.38 -1.30 12.77
N ARG A 107 -2.40 -1.54 13.63
CA ARG A 107 -2.26 -2.81 14.35
C ARG A 107 -3.53 -3.16 15.14
N GLU A 108 -4.17 -2.16 15.74
CA GLU A 108 -5.41 -2.35 16.51
C GLU A 108 -6.57 -2.81 15.63
N GLU A 109 -6.75 -2.21 14.46
CA GLU A 109 -7.79 -2.63 13.52
C GLU A 109 -7.56 -4.07 13.03
N VAL A 110 -6.30 -4.45 12.79
CA VAL A 110 -5.93 -5.82 12.42
C VAL A 110 -6.24 -6.80 13.56
N GLU A 111 -5.84 -6.50 14.78
CA GLU A 111 -6.08 -7.38 15.94
C GLU A 111 -7.59 -7.50 16.25
N ASN A 112 -8.34 -6.42 16.10
CA ASN A 112 -9.79 -6.44 16.21
C ASN A 112 -10.43 -7.32 15.12
N ALA A 113 -9.98 -7.21 13.87
CA ALA A 113 -10.47 -8.05 12.78
C ALA A 113 -10.17 -9.55 13.01
N ILE A 114 -8.97 -9.88 13.48
CA ILE A 114 -8.53 -11.25 13.75
C ILE A 114 -9.27 -11.85 14.96
N SER A 115 -9.39 -11.10 16.06
CA SER A 115 -9.98 -11.61 17.31
C SER A 115 -11.44 -12.05 17.13
N HIS A 116 -12.23 -11.31 16.36
CA HIS A 116 -13.62 -11.64 16.07
C HIS A 116 -13.79 -12.85 15.11
N SER A 117 -12.69 -13.32 14.49
CA SER A 117 -12.70 -14.51 13.60
C SER A 117 -12.82 -15.83 14.35
N ARG A 118 -12.55 -15.82 15.67
CA ARG A 118 -12.51 -17.01 16.53
C ARG A 118 -13.89 -17.52 16.99
N ASN A 119 -14.94 -16.75 16.71
CA ASN A 119 -16.34 -17.15 16.89
C ASN A 119 -16.97 -17.49 15.53
#